data_AF-A0A2D7ZEK4-F1
#
_entry.id   AF-A0A2D7ZEK4-F1
#
_cell.length_a   1.000
_cell.length_b   1.000
_cell.length_c   1.000
_cell.angle_alpha   90.00
_cell.angle_beta   90.00
_cell.angle_gamma   90.00
#
_symmetry.space_group_name_H-M   'P 1'
#
loop_
_entity.id
_entity.type
_entity.pdbx_description
1 polymer ?
#
loop_
_entity_poly.entity_id
_entity_poly.type
_entity_poly.pdbx_seq_one_letter_code
_entity_poly.pdbx_strand_id
1 'polypeptide(L)' 'MQKLLIIFGILIILVGLLWPFISRLPLGKLPFDISLKLGNTQVYLPIGTCIIVSILITILLKFFK' A
#
# COMPACT_ATOMS: atom_id res chain seq x y z
N MET A 1 4.01 3.35 -25.43
CA MET A 1 2.95 2.32 -25.30
C MET A 1 3.49 0.96 -24.82
N GLN A 2 4.47 0.32 -25.48
CA GLN A 2 5.02 -0.98 -25.01
C GLN A 2 5.63 -0.94 -23.60
N LYS A 3 6.38 0.12 -23.26
CA LYS A 3 6.97 0.27 -21.91
C LYS A 3 5.91 0.34 -20.80
N LEU A 4 4.76 0.97 -21.08
CA LEU A 4 3.62 1.06 -20.16
C LEU A 4 3.04 -0.33 -19.86
N LEU A 5 2.85 -1.14 -20.90
CA LEU A 5 2.36 -2.52 -20.77
C LEU A 5 3.31 -3.40 -19.96
N ILE A 6 4.62 -3.27 -20.18
CA ILE A 6 5.64 -4.02 -19.44
C ILE A 6 5.67 -3.62 -17.96
N ILE A 7 5.62 -2.31 -17.67
CA ILE A 7 5.59 -1.79 -16.29
C ILE A 7 4.33 -2.27 -15.55
N PHE A 8 3.16 -2.20 -16.18
CA PHE A 8 1.92 -2.69 -15.59
C PHE A 8 1.95 -4.20 -15.33
N GLY A 9 2.49 -4.99 -16.27
CA GLY A 9 2.64 -6.43 -16.08
C GLY A 9 3.53 -6.77 -14.88
N ILE A 10 4.69 -6.11 -14.77
CA ILE A 10 5.60 -6.27 -13.62
C ILE A 10 4.90 -5.87 -12.31
N LEU A 11 4.11 -4.80 -12.33
CA LEU A 11 3.43 -4.32 -11.14
C LEU A 11 2.37 -5.30 -10.64
N ILE A 12 1.59 -5.87 -11.54
CA ILE A 12 0.57 -6.88 -11.22
C ILE A 12 1.23 -8.12 -10.63
N ILE A 13 2.35 -8.56 -11.19
CA ILE A 13 3.13 -9.70 -10.67
C ILE A 13 3.65 -9.39 -9.26
N LEU A 14 4.22 -8.21 -9.04
CA LEU A 14 4.69 -7.78 -7.72
C LEU A 14 3.55 -7.73 -6.69
N VAL A 15 2.40 -7.16 -7.05
CA VAL A 15 1.21 -7.10 -6.18
C VAL A 15 0.71 -8.51 -5.86
N GLY A 16 0.63 -9.41 -6.85
CA GLY A 16 0.23 -10.80 -6.65
C GLY A 16 1.20 -11.58 -5.76
N LEU A 17 2.50 -11.36 -5.92
CA LEU A 17 3.55 -12.01 -5.13
C LEU A 17 3.57 -11.51 -3.68
N LEU A 18 3.33 -10.22 -3.49
CA LEU A 18 3.27 -9.59 -2.18
C LEU A 18 1.89 -9.74 -1.51
N TRP A 19 0.86 -10.20 -2.23
CA TRP A 19 -0.50 -10.38 -1.73
C TRP A 19 -0.62 -11.24 -0.45
N PRO A 20 0.11 -12.36 -0.31
CA PRO A 20 0.10 -13.16 0.93
C PRO A 20 0.69 -12.40 2.12
N PHE A 21 1.68 -11.53 1.88
CA PHE A 21 2.26 -10.68 2.90
C PHE A 21 1.33 -9.51 3.23
N ILE A 22 0.79 -8.81 2.23
CA ILE A 22 -0.22 -7.75 2.40
C ILE A 22 -1.47 -8.28 3.12
N SER A 23 -1.95 -9.48 2.79
CA SER A 23 -3.13 -10.08 3.43
C SER A 23 -2.87 -10.52 4.86
N ARG A 24 -1.61 -10.78 5.23
CA ARG A 24 -1.19 -11.06 6.61
C ARG A 24 -0.81 -9.82 7.38
N LEU A 25 -0.50 -8.70 6.70
CA LEU A 25 -0.44 -7.41 7.35
C LEU A 25 -1.85 -7.12 7.88
N PRO A 26 -2.01 -6.82 9.17
CA PRO A 26 -3.28 -6.34 9.67
C PRO A 26 -3.47 -4.93 9.13
N LEU A 27 -3.97 -4.79 7.89
CA LEU A 27 -4.42 -3.53 7.31
C LEU A 27 -5.47 -2.94 8.27
N GLY A 28 -5.08 -1.99 9.13
CA GLY A 28 -5.87 -1.62 10.31
C GLY A 28 -5.12 -1.60 11.65
N LYS A 29 -4.00 -2.32 11.76
CA LYS A 29 -3.19 -2.48 12.98
C LYS A 29 -1.70 -2.63 12.66
N LEU A 30 -1.21 -2.02 11.57
CA LEU A 30 0.23 -1.89 11.42
C LEU A 30 0.76 -1.11 12.65
N PRO A 31 2.01 -1.35 13.09
CA PRO A 31 2.59 -0.64 14.24
C PRO A 31 2.58 0.90 14.08
N PHE A 32 2.43 1.39 12.84
CA PHE A 32 2.33 2.80 12.49
C PHE A 32 0.89 3.30 12.25
N ASP A 33 -0.09 2.40 12.25
CA ASP A 33 -1.50 2.75 12.14
C ASP A 33 -2.07 2.97 13.55
N ILE A 34 -2.48 4.21 13.81
CA ILE A 34 -2.98 4.59 15.12
C ILE A 34 -4.49 4.35 15.13
N SER A 35 -4.95 3.35 15.90
CA SER A 35 -6.38 3.17 16.20
C SER A 35 -6.66 3.65 17.62
N LEU A 36 -7.31 4.81 17.74
CA LEU A 36 -7.76 5.36 19.01
C LEU A 36 -9.21 4.91 19.24
N LYS A 37 -9.44 4.15 20.31
CA LYS A 37 -10.79 3.82 20.78
C LYS A 37 -11.14 4.73 21.95
N LEU A 38 -12.13 5.62 21.76
CA LEU A 38 -12.72 6.43 22.81
C LEU A 38 -14.15 5.93 23.08
N GLY A 39 -14.31 5.04 24.05
CA GLY A 39 -15.64 4.47 24.38
C GLY A 39 -16.28 3.77 23.17
N ASN A 40 -17.37 4.32 22.65
CA ASN A 40 -18.11 3.78 21.50
C ASN A 40 -17.65 4.33 20.14
N THR A 41 -16.65 5.23 20.11
CA THR A 41 -16.07 5.77 18.87
C THR A 41 -14.68 5.19 18.63
N GLN A 42 -14.42 4.80 17.39
CA GLN A 42 -13.12 4.32 16.95
C GLN A 42 -12.61 5.24 15.84
N VAL A 43 -11.49 5.90 16.11
CA VAL A 43 -10.77 6.74 15.13
C VAL A 43 -9.59 5.94 14.63
N TYR A 44 -9.52 5.74 13.32
CA TYR A 44 -8.45 5.00 12.66
C TYR A 44 -7.64 5.96 11.79
N LEU A 45 -6.33 6.01 12.04
CA LEU A 45 -5.36 6.84 11.32
C LEU A 45 -4.38 5.94 10.56
N PRO A 46 -4.63 5.66 9.27
CA PRO A 46 -3.86 4.74 8.42
C PRO A 46 -2.52 5.32 7.93
N ILE A 47 -1.71 5.88 8.83
CA ILE A 47 -0.48 6.62 8.46
C ILE A 47 0.53 5.69 7.79
N GLY A 48 0.71 4.47 8.32
CA GLY A 48 1.66 3.50 7.76
C GLY A 48 1.28 3.07 6.34
N THR A 49 0.00 2.75 6.14
CA THR A 49 -0.55 2.42 4.82
C THR A 49 -0.41 3.57 3.82
N CYS A 50 -0.73 4.80 4.21
CA CYS A 50 -0.63 5.96 3.31
C CYS A 50 0.82 6.21 2.85
N ILE A 51 1.81 6.05 3.74
CA ILE A 51 3.23 6.21 3.41
C ILE A 51 3.67 5.16 2.39
N ILE A 52 3.32 3.88 2.63
CA ILE A 52 3.68 2.78 1.72
C ILE A 52 3.08 3.02 0.33
N VAL A 53 1.79 3.37 0.28
CA VAL A 53 1.08 3.65 -0.98
C VAL A 53 1.73 4.83 -1.71
N SER A 54 2.08 5.91 -1.00
CA SER A 54 2.75 7.08 -1.57
C SER A 54 4.12 6.73 -2.18
N ILE A 55 4.94 5.95 -1.49
CA ILE A 55 6.25 5.50 -2.00
C ILE A 55 6.08 4.64 -3.25
N LEU A 56 5.13 3.69 -3.24
CA LEU A 56 4.82 2.83 -4.38
C LEU A 56 4.44 3.65 -5.62
N ILE A 57 3.50 4.60 -5.44
CA ILE A 57 3.05 5.51 -6.51
C ILE A 57 4.21 6.39 -7.01
N THR A 58 5.06 6.88 -6.12
CA THR A 58 6.21 7.72 -6.48
C THR A 58 7.21 6.94 -7.34
N ILE A 59 7.54 5.70 -6.97
CA ILE A 59 8.43 4.83 -7.76
C ILE A 59 7.81 4.56 -9.14
N LEU A 60 6.51 4.29 -9.18
CA LEU A 60 5.72 4.10 -10.40
C LEU A 60 5.82 5.30 -11.35
N LEU A 61 5.54 6.50 -10.84
CA LEU A 61 5.58 7.74 -11.61
C LEU A 61 7.01 8.06 -12.07
N LYS A 62 8.01 7.76 -11.24
CA LYS A 62 9.43 7.93 -11.61
C LYS A 62 9.86 7.00 -12.73
N PHE A 63 9.29 5.80 -12.82
CA PHE A 63 9.51 4.86 -13.94
C PHE A 63 8.79 5.28 -15.23
N PHE A 64 7.73 6.09 -15.12
CA PHE A 64 6.98 6.63 -16.26
C PHE A 64 7.54 7.94 -16.83
N LYS A 65 8.35 8.66 -16.05
CA LYS A 65 9.12 9.82 -16.52
C LYS A 65 10.36 9.37 -17.29
#